data_AF-A0A518IKT2-F1
#
_entry.id   AF-A0A518IKT2-F1
#
_cell.length_a   1.000
_cell.length_b   1.000
_cell.length_c   1.000
_cell.angle_alpha   90.00
_cell.angle_beta   90.00
_cell.angle_gamma   90.00
#
_symmetry.space_group_name_H-M   'P 1'
#
loop_
_entity.id
_entity.type
_entity.pdbx_description
1 polymer ?
#
loop_
_entity_poly.entity_id
_entity_poly.type
_entity_poly.pdbx_seq_one_letter_code
_entity_poly.pdbx_strand_id
1 'polypeptide(L)'
;MSTTKARKKTGRPKGKKTQDLPVVEISATHCPKCKSTERTGYRDVRTMEHSGIAPGGYPYNFISWKRTECLKCGQHRIDKKYENVI
;
A
#
# COMPACT_ATOMS: atom_id res chain seq x y z
N MET A 1 31.27 -8.36 -45.23
CA MET A 1 29.90 -7.87 -45.43
C MET A 1 29.14 -8.07 -44.12
N SER A 2 28.89 -7.01 -43.35
CA SER A 2 28.36 -7.11 -41.99
C SER A 2 27.12 -6.21 -41.87
N THR A 3 25.93 -6.80 -41.83
CA THR A 3 24.66 -6.07 -41.67
C THR A 3 24.31 -5.92 -40.19
N THR A 4 24.48 -4.71 -39.64
CA THR A 4 24.11 -4.42 -38.24
C THR A 4 22.61 -4.17 -38.12
N LYS A 5 21.89 -5.09 -37.48
CA LYS A 5 20.42 -5.03 -37.26
C LYS A 5 20.11 -4.02 -36.16
N ALA A 6 19.45 -2.90 -36.50
CA ALA A 6 19.10 -1.85 -35.54
C ALA A 6 18.09 -2.34 -34.47
N ARG A 7 18.46 -2.24 -33.19
CA ARG A 7 17.60 -2.56 -32.05
C ARG A 7 16.52 -1.47 -31.90
N LYS A 8 15.24 -1.84 -32.07
CA LYS A 8 14.11 -0.93 -31.83
C LYS A 8 14.11 -0.54 -30.34
N LYS A 9 14.18 0.76 -30.05
CA LYS A 9 14.02 1.28 -28.69
C LYS A 9 12.60 0.96 -28.23
N THR A 10 12.46 0.11 -27.21
CA THR A 10 11.20 -0.28 -26.58
C THR A 10 10.65 0.89 -25.74
N GLY A 11 10.32 2.00 -26.40
CA GLY A 11 9.69 3.15 -25.77
C GLY A 11 8.19 2.93 -25.63
N ARG A 12 7.59 3.51 -24.58
CA ARG A 12 6.13 3.60 -24.45
C ARG A 12 5.55 4.29 -25.71
N PRO A 13 4.51 3.73 -26.35
CA PRO A 13 3.95 4.29 -27.57
C PRO A 13 3.48 5.74 -27.37
N LYS A 14 3.79 6.58 -28.36
CA LYS A 14 3.46 8.01 -28.41
C LYS A 14 1.94 8.15 -28.29
N GLY A 15 1.45 8.79 -27.22
CA GLY A 15 0.01 9.05 -27.01
C GLY A 15 -0.64 8.35 -25.81
N LYS A 16 0.01 7.37 -25.16
CA LYS A 16 -0.49 6.86 -23.87
C LYS A 16 -0.23 7.88 -22.77
N LYS A 17 -1.23 8.74 -22.49
CA LYS A 17 -1.24 9.65 -21.34
C LYS A 17 -0.93 8.86 -20.06
N THR A 18 -0.09 9.41 -19.20
CA THR A 18 0.03 8.94 -17.82
C THR A 18 -1.34 9.14 -17.17
N GLN A 19 -1.95 8.08 -16.67
CA GLN A 19 -3.19 8.23 -15.90
C GLN A 19 -2.79 8.76 -14.53
N ASP A 20 -3.37 9.88 -14.12
CA ASP A 20 -3.26 10.35 -12.75
C ASP A 20 -4.06 9.38 -11.87
N LEU A 21 -3.33 8.61 -11.06
CA LEU A 21 -3.94 7.76 -10.04
C LEU A 21 -4.45 8.65 -8.91
N PRO A 22 -5.64 8.41 -8.35
CA PRO A 22 -6.11 9.15 -7.19
C PRO A 22 -5.15 8.94 -6.02
N VAL A 23 -4.59 10.04 -5.51
CA VAL A 23 -3.76 10.02 -4.30
C VAL A 23 -4.70 10.05 -3.10
N VAL A 24 -4.83 8.91 -2.40
CA VAL A 24 -5.63 8.81 -1.18
C VAL A 24 -4.73 9.04 0.02
N GLU A 25 -5.03 10.07 0.82
CA GLU A 25 -4.35 10.30 2.10
C GLU A 25 -4.78 9.21 3.10
N ILE A 26 -3.80 8.41 3.55
CA ILE A 26 -4.00 7.46 4.63
C ILE A 26 -3.40 8.08 5.89
N SER A 27 -4.19 8.20 6.94
CA SER A 27 -3.72 8.69 8.25
C SER A 27 -2.63 7.75 8.77
N ALA A 28 -1.43 8.27 9.02
CA ALA A 28 -0.37 7.49 9.65
C ALA A 28 -0.83 7.06 11.05
N THR A 29 -0.69 5.76 11.37
CA THR A 29 -1.18 5.20 12.63
C THR A 29 -0.20 5.52 13.77
N HIS A 30 -0.59 6.44 14.67
CA HIS A 30 0.23 6.87 15.82
C HIS A 30 0.01 5.98 17.04
N CYS A 31 1.07 5.66 17.80
CA CYS A 31 0.98 4.78 18.96
C CYS A 31 -0.06 5.29 19.97
N PRO A 32 -1.06 4.49 20.38
CA PRO A 32 -2.10 4.97 21.29
C PRO A 32 -1.54 5.41 22.65
N LYS A 33 -0.39 4.85 23.04
CA LYS A 33 0.25 5.13 24.34
C LYS A 33 1.16 6.36 24.30
N CYS A 34 2.08 6.42 23.34
CA CYS A 34 3.14 7.46 23.30
C CYS A 34 3.05 8.39 22.08
N LYS A 35 2.03 8.22 21.21
CA LYS A 35 1.82 8.96 19.96
C LYS A 35 2.97 8.88 18.95
N SER A 36 3.99 8.05 19.19
CA SER A 36 5.08 7.84 18.25
C SER A 36 4.58 7.19 16.95
N THR A 37 5.17 7.61 15.82
CA THR A 37 5.01 6.96 14.51
C THR A 37 6.06 5.87 14.27
N GLU A 38 7.09 5.78 15.12
CA GLU A 38 8.15 4.77 15.03
C GLU A 38 7.62 3.41 15.44
N ARG A 39 7.76 2.44 14.53
CA ARG A 39 7.28 1.08 14.68
C ARG A 39 8.26 0.07 14.07
N THR A 40 8.22 -1.15 14.57
CA THR A 40 8.96 -2.28 14.00
C THR A 40 8.36 -2.68 12.65
N GLY A 41 9.12 -3.48 11.87
CA GLY A 41 8.60 -4.07 10.64
C GLY A 41 7.34 -4.89 10.89
N TYR A 42 6.44 -4.92 9.90
CA TYR A 42 5.22 -5.71 10.00
C TYR A 42 5.54 -7.20 10.09
N ARG A 43 4.83 -7.89 10.98
CA ARG A 43 4.86 -9.34 11.15
C ARG A 43 3.44 -9.88 11.09
N ASP A 44 3.30 -11.18 10.81
CA ASP A 44 2.01 -11.89 10.86
C ASP A 44 0.92 -11.15 10.04
N VAL A 45 1.24 -10.90 8.77
CA VAL A 45 0.33 -10.21 7.84
C VAL A 45 -0.75 -11.19 7.42
N ARG A 46 -1.98 -10.92 7.85
CA ARG A 46 -3.16 -11.70 7.46
C ARG A 46 -4.04 -10.87 6.56
N THR A 47 -4.41 -11.42 5.42
CA THR A 47 -5.40 -10.82 4.51
C THR A 47 -6.63 -11.70 4.46
N MET A 48 -7.81 -11.09 4.47
CA MET A 48 -9.09 -11.76 4.31
C MET A 48 -9.88 -11.05 3.22
N GLU A 49 -10.50 -11.84 2.36
CA GLU A 49 -11.48 -11.35 1.41
C GLU A 49 -12.76 -11.00 2.16
N HIS A 50 -13.16 -9.73 2.07
CA HIS A 50 -14.37 -9.22 2.69
C HIS A 50 -14.78 -7.96 1.95
N SER A 51 -16.02 -7.92 1.48
CA SER A 51 -16.57 -6.75 0.79
C SER A 51 -17.27 -5.82 1.78
N GLY A 52 -17.07 -4.51 1.67
CA GLY A 52 -17.73 -3.53 2.55
C GLY A 52 -17.36 -2.08 2.23
N ILE A 53 -17.85 -1.15 3.07
CA ILE A 53 -17.52 0.27 3.00
C ILE A 53 -16.53 0.59 4.12
N ALA A 54 -15.36 1.10 3.77
CA ALA A 54 -14.34 1.49 4.73
C ALA A 54 -14.80 2.71 5.54
N PRO A 55 -14.21 2.98 6.72
CA PRO A 55 -14.55 4.17 7.50
C PRO A 55 -14.42 5.50 6.73
N GLY A 56 -13.60 5.55 5.68
CA GLY A 56 -13.46 6.71 4.79
C GLY A 56 -14.49 6.79 3.66
N GLY A 57 -15.49 5.91 3.61
CA GLY A 57 -16.56 5.90 2.60
C GLY A 57 -16.22 5.16 1.29
N TYR A 58 -15.01 4.62 1.15
CA TYR A 58 -14.60 3.90 -0.06
C TYR A 58 -14.94 2.40 0.04
N PRO A 59 -15.37 1.76 -1.06
CA PRO A 59 -15.57 0.31 -1.07
C PRO A 59 -14.23 -0.42 -0.99
N TYR A 60 -14.21 -1.50 -0.23
CA TYR A 60 -13.07 -2.43 -0.14
C TYR A 60 -13.56 -3.86 -0.39
N ASN A 61 -12.67 -4.72 -0.89
CA ASN A 61 -12.90 -6.16 -1.05
C ASN A 61 -11.89 -7.02 -0.27
N PHE A 62 -10.83 -6.40 0.28
CA PHE A 62 -9.89 -7.06 1.17
C PHE A 62 -9.66 -6.26 2.45
N ILE A 63 -9.47 -6.99 3.54
CA ILE A 63 -8.99 -6.44 4.82
C ILE A 63 -7.66 -7.11 5.13
N SER A 64 -6.62 -6.31 5.35
CA SER A 64 -5.33 -6.79 5.86
C SER A 64 -5.08 -6.32 7.29
N TRP A 65 -4.69 -7.25 8.15
CA TRP A 65 -4.24 -6.99 9.52
C TRP A 65 -2.74 -7.27 9.59
N LYS A 66 -1.98 -6.32 10.11
CA LYS A 66 -0.53 -6.42 10.22
C LYS A 66 -0.12 -6.16 11.67
N ARG A 67 0.54 -7.12 12.30
CA ARG A 67 1.06 -6.94 13.66
C ARG A 67 2.35 -6.12 13.59
N THR A 68 2.50 -5.18 14.52
CA THR A 68 3.67 -4.33 14.66
C THR A 68 3.81 -3.89 16.11
N GLU A 69 4.96 -3.34 16.47
CA GLU A 69 5.27 -2.92 17.82
C GLU A 69 5.87 -1.51 17.79
N CYS A 70 5.50 -0.66 18.74
CA CYS A 70 6.05 0.69 18.82
C CYS A 70 7.48 0.65 19.35
N LEU A 71 8.44 1.21 18.60
CA LEU A 71 9.85 1.23 19.00
C LEU A 71 10.14 2.11 20.22
N LYS A 72 9.30 3.11 20.51
CA LYS A 72 9.51 4.01 21.66
C LYS A 72 9.02 3.45 22.99
N CYS A 73 7.92 2.68 22.99
CA CYS A 73 7.27 2.27 24.25
C CYS A 73 6.96 0.77 24.33
N GLY A 74 7.32 -0.01 23.32
CA GLY A 74 7.09 -1.47 23.25
C GLY A 74 5.63 -1.88 23.08
N GLN A 75 4.69 -0.93 22.92
CA GLN A 75 3.28 -1.26 22.77
C GLN A 75 3.04 -2.09 21.50
N HIS A 76 2.47 -3.29 21.65
CA HIS A 76 1.99 -4.10 20.54
C HIS A 76 0.75 -3.48 19.89
N ARG A 77 0.68 -3.52 18.56
CA ARG A 77 -0.35 -2.88 17.75
C ARG A 77 -0.70 -3.76 16.55
N ILE A 78 -1.93 -3.61 16.07
CA ILE A 78 -2.39 -4.25 14.85
C ILE A 78 -2.87 -3.15 13.92
N ASP A 79 -2.15 -2.93 12.84
CA ASP A 79 -2.57 -2.00 11.80
C ASP A 79 -3.54 -2.73 10.87
N LYS A 80 -4.78 -2.24 10.82
CA LYS A 80 -5.84 -2.72 9.93
C LYS A 80 -5.88 -1.81 8.70
N LYS A 81 -5.76 -2.41 7.51
CA LYS A 81 -5.85 -1.71 6.23
C LYS A 81 -6.98 -2.31 5.40
N TYR A 82 -7.75 -1.43 4.77
CA TYR A 82 -8.79 -1.79 3.82
C TYR A 82 -8.20 -1.59 2.42
N GLU A 83 -8.25 -2.63 1.59
CA GLU A 83 -7.69 -2.62 0.24
C GLU A 83 -8.79 -2.96 -0.77
N ASN A 84 -8.76 -2.25 -1.91
CA ASN A 84 -9.62 -2.54 -3.05
C ASN A 84 -8.73 -3.01 -4.21
N VAL A 85 -8.76 -4.30 -4.51
CA VAL A 85 -8.03 -4.89 -5.62
C VAL A 85 -9.04 -5.23 -6.71
N ILE A 86 -9.04 -4.45 -7.80
CA ILE A 86 -9.91 -4.62 -8.97
C ILE A 86 -9.23 -5.57 -9.97
#